data_AF-A0A353C6Q2-F1
#
_entry.id   AF-A0A353C6Q2-F1
#
_cell.length_a   1.000
_cell.length_b   1.000
_cell.length_c   1.000
_cell.angle_alpha   90.00
_cell.angle_beta   90.00
_cell.angle_gamma   90.00
#
_symmetry.space_group_name_H-M   'P 1'
#
loop_
_entity.id
_entity.type
_entity.pdbx_description
1 polymer ?
#
loop_
_entity_poly.entity_id
_entity_poly.type
_entity_poly.pdbx_seq_one_letter_code
_entity_poly.pdbx_strand_id
1 'polypeptide(L)'
;MKVVRQYILDYVLIVTVILLSIAGFWKIFFGADARPTTYHYLHVITVFAWLLLLLIQLTLIGKKSFLSHKTVGLSILLFGPLLVASTALMSVHSARKGMISGEGDALLVQNVMGTLELGFLILMGFVLRKRRAIHGAFLLSTTLLFMGIAIFFTLLAWVPQFKIEGPETFYRFGTAALTGLAICLVIGIMYCVKNRRFGWPVLLGGSFLLINQLINALLIYFDLIKPLTEFVGSLNETATFVASFGVLLILLISTGVLKDRQVAYPQPKTAES
;
A
#
# COMPACT_ATOMS: atom_id res chain seq x y z
N MET A 1 -30.01 -2.61 4.82
CA MET A 1 -29.27 -3.82 4.36
C MET A 1 -28.83 -3.79 2.89
N LYS A 2 -29.61 -3.28 1.93
CA LYS A 2 -29.25 -3.33 0.48
C LYS A 2 -27.90 -2.68 0.12
N VAL A 3 -27.46 -1.62 0.82
CA VAL A 3 -26.22 -0.90 0.45
C VAL A 3 -24.93 -1.63 0.89
N VAL A 4 -24.96 -2.36 2.02
CA VAL A 4 -23.83 -3.19 2.45
C VAL A 4 -23.54 -4.30 1.42
N ARG A 5 -24.60 -4.84 0.81
CA ARG A 5 -24.48 -5.88 -0.22
C ARG A 5 -23.75 -5.41 -1.48
N GLN A 6 -23.78 -4.12 -1.80
CA GLN A 6 -23.11 -3.58 -2.98
C GLN A 6 -21.58 -3.58 -2.85
N TYR A 7 -21.07 -3.30 -1.65
CA TYR A 7 -19.64 -3.14 -1.36
C TYR A 7 -19.06 -4.32 -0.58
N ILE A 8 -19.78 -5.45 -0.49
CA ILE A 8 -19.40 -6.56 0.39
C ILE A 8 -18.02 -7.13 0.05
N LEU A 9 -17.67 -7.21 -1.23
CA LEU A 9 -16.34 -7.69 -1.63
C LEU A 9 -15.23 -6.73 -1.19
N ASP A 10 -15.46 -5.43 -1.26
CA ASP A 10 -14.47 -4.41 -0.90
C ASP A 10 -14.24 -4.42 0.62
N TYR A 11 -15.31 -4.60 1.40
CA TYR A 11 -15.23 -4.83 2.84
C TYR A 11 -14.45 -6.09 3.18
N VAL A 12 -14.80 -7.21 2.56
CA VAL A 12 -14.13 -8.50 2.78
C VAL A 12 -12.65 -8.38 2.44
N LEU A 13 -12.29 -7.73 1.33
CA LEU A 13 -10.91 -7.52 0.94
C LEU A 13 -10.14 -6.73 2.01
N ILE A 14 -10.61 -5.54 2.39
CA ILE A 14 -9.91 -4.69 3.37
C ILE A 14 -9.76 -5.40 4.72
N VAL A 15 -10.83 -6.03 5.22
CA VAL A 15 -10.81 -6.75 6.50
C VAL A 15 -9.85 -7.95 6.43
N THR A 16 -9.86 -8.70 5.33
CA THR A 16 -8.93 -9.82 5.13
C THR A 16 -7.49 -9.34 5.14
N VAL A 17 -7.18 -8.22 4.49
CA VAL A 17 -5.82 -7.64 4.50
C VAL A 17 -5.39 -7.20 5.89
N ILE A 18 -6.30 -6.62 6.69
CA ILE A 18 -6.02 -6.29 8.10
C ILE A 18 -5.66 -7.55 8.88
N LEU A 19 -6.48 -8.61 8.76
CA LEU A 19 -6.25 -9.87 9.47
C LEU A 19 -4.96 -10.57 9.03
N LEU A 20 -4.68 -10.61 7.73
CA LEU A 20 -3.44 -11.15 7.18
C LEU A 20 -2.22 -10.33 7.61
N SER A 21 -2.34 -9.00 7.69
CA SER A 21 -1.26 -8.15 8.18
C SER A 21 -0.95 -8.47 9.65
N ILE A 22 -1.98 -8.61 10.48
CA ILE A 22 -1.80 -9.00 11.90
C ILE A 22 -1.13 -10.38 11.99
N ALA A 23 -1.61 -11.36 11.22
CA ALA A 23 -1.08 -12.71 11.24
C ALA A 23 0.37 -12.76 10.72
N GLY A 24 0.64 -12.19 9.55
CA GLY A 24 1.95 -12.25 8.90
C GLY A 24 3.04 -11.54 9.69
N PHE A 25 2.73 -10.41 10.33
CA PHE A 25 3.70 -9.64 11.09
C PHE A 25 3.70 -9.96 12.60
N TRP A 26 2.90 -10.92 13.07
CA TRP A 26 2.78 -11.28 14.48
C TRP A 26 4.12 -11.53 15.16
N LYS A 27 5.00 -12.32 14.54
CA LYS A 27 6.30 -12.70 15.11
C LYS A 27 7.24 -11.52 15.33
N ILE A 28 7.10 -10.43 14.57
CA ILE A 28 7.95 -9.23 14.74
C ILE A 28 7.67 -8.53 16.07
N PHE A 29 6.42 -8.56 16.53
CA PHE A 29 5.97 -7.84 17.74
C PHE A 29 5.80 -8.74 18.96
N PHE A 30 5.40 -9.99 18.76
CA PHE A 30 5.00 -10.91 19.83
C PHE A 30 5.73 -12.26 19.78
N GLY A 31 6.71 -12.43 18.89
CA GLY A 31 7.58 -13.61 18.88
C GLY A 31 8.53 -13.63 20.08
N ALA A 32 9.11 -14.80 20.37
CA ALA A 32 10.07 -14.96 21.48
C ALA A 32 11.28 -14.01 21.35
N ASP A 33 11.73 -13.76 20.12
CA ASP A 33 12.85 -12.87 19.82
C ASP A 33 12.40 -11.49 19.29
N ALA A 34 11.16 -11.09 19.58
CA ALA A 34 10.60 -9.82 19.10
C ALA A 34 11.40 -8.62 19.60
N ARG A 35 11.95 -7.84 18.66
CA ARG A 35 12.65 -6.58 18.91
C ARG A 35 12.19 -5.51 17.93
N PRO A 36 10.90 -5.12 17.97
CA PRO A 36 10.38 -4.11 17.05
C PRO A 36 11.07 -2.77 17.29
N THR A 37 11.64 -2.20 16.22
CA THR A 37 12.26 -0.88 16.24
C THR A 37 11.22 0.22 16.00
N THR A 38 11.60 1.48 16.23
CA THR A 38 10.74 2.65 15.94
C THR A 38 10.25 2.68 14.48
N TYR A 39 11.08 2.22 13.54
CA TYR A 39 10.71 2.10 12.12
C TYR A 39 9.53 1.14 11.91
N HIS A 40 9.55 -0.01 12.59
CA HIS A 40 8.46 -0.98 12.54
C HIS A 40 7.16 -0.39 13.10
N TYR A 41 7.21 0.29 14.25
CA TYR A 41 6.03 0.94 14.82
C TYR A 41 5.46 2.02 13.91
N LEU A 42 6.30 2.92 13.39
CA LEU A 42 5.88 3.98 12.48
C LEU A 42 5.19 3.38 11.23
N HIS A 43 5.82 2.39 10.60
CA HIS A 43 5.27 1.77 9.41
C HIS A 43 3.94 1.04 9.71
N VAL A 44 3.88 0.23 10.76
CA VAL A 44 2.67 -0.51 11.12
C VAL A 44 1.51 0.42 11.48
N ILE A 45 1.75 1.44 12.30
CA ILE A 45 0.72 2.43 12.67
C ILE A 45 0.18 3.12 11.41
N THR A 46 1.07 3.53 10.49
CA THR A 46 0.65 4.24 9.27
C THR A 46 -0.12 3.33 8.31
N VAL A 47 0.27 2.06 8.15
CA VAL A 47 -0.46 1.07 7.34
C VAL A 47 -1.85 0.78 7.93
N PHE A 48 -1.96 0.53 9.24
CA PHE A 48 -3.27 0.27 9.85
C PHE A 48 -4.16 1.52 9.86
N ALA A 49 -3.61 2.71 10.11
CA ALA A 49 -4.35 3.96 9.98
C ALA A 49 -4.90 4.16 8.55
N TRP A 50 -4.10 3.83 7.53
CA TRP A 50 -4.53 3.86 6.14
C TRP A 50 -5.66 2.86 5.83
N LEU A 51 -5.51 1.59 6.22
CA LEU A 51 -6.54 0.57 5.99
C LEU A 51 -7.85 0.89 6.72
N LEU A 52 -7.77 1.42 7.95
CA LEU A 52 -8.93 1.92 8.69
C LEU A 52 -9.56 3.13 8.00
N LEU A 53 -8.76 4.07 7.47
CA LEU A 53 -9.26 5.19 6.70
C LEU A 53 -10.03 4.70 5.47
N LEU A 54 -9.50 3.75 4.69
CA LEU A 54 -10.21 3.16 3.55
C LEU A 54 -11.53 2.51 3.97
N LEU A 55 -11.55 1.77 5.08
CA LEU A 55 -12.75 1.14 5.62
C LEU A 55 -13.81 2.17 6.04
N ILE A 56 -13.38 3.26 6.68
CA ILE A 56 -14.23 4.39 7.05
C ILE A 56 -14.80 5.05 5.77
N GLN A 57 -13.97 5.31 4.76
CA GLN A 57 -14.41 5.91 3.51
C GLN A 57 -15.45 5.04 2.79
N LEU A 58 -15.20 3.73 2.69
CA LEU A 58 -16.14 2.77 2.11
C LEU A 58 -17.48 2.79 2.88
N THR A 59 -17.42 2.88 4.20
CA THR A 59 -18.61 2.97 5.07
C THR A 59 -19.38 4.26 4.88
N LEU A 60 -18.71 5.39 4.73
CA LEU A 60 -19.38 6.68 4.47
C LEU A 60 -20.07 6.67 3.10
N ILE A 61 -19.43 6.09 2.08
CA ILE A 61 -20.05 5.90 0.76
C ILE A 61 -21.24 4.94 0.83
N GLY A 62 -21.12 3.83 1.56
CA GLY A 62 -22.23 2.88 1.77
C GLY A 62 -23.40 3.47 2.55
N LYS A 63 -23.14 4.42 3.46
CA LYS A 63 -24.19 5.20 4.15
C LYS A 63 -24.71 6.38 3.33
N LYS A 64 -24.21 6.59 2.10
CA LYS A 64 -24.48 7.76 1.25
C LYS A 64 -24.14 9.11 1.93
N SER A 65 -23.26 9.10 2.93
CA SER A 65 -22.82 10.30 3.65
C SER A 65 -21.67 10.98 2.88
N PHE A 66 -21.99 11.56 1.73
CA PHE A 66 -20.99 12.13 0.83
C PHE A 66 -20.27 13.35 1.40
N LEU A 67 -20.94 14.14 2.25
CA LEU A 67 -20.30 15.29 2.90
C LEU A 67 -19.24 14.82 3.89
N SER A 68 -19.57 13.87 4.77
CA SER A 68 -18.60 13.27 5.69
C SER A 68 -17.47 12.56 4.93
N HIS A 69 -17.77 11.83 3.85
CA HIS A 69 -16.76 11.21 2.99
C HIS A 69 -15.75 12.25 2.49
N LYS A 70 -16.22 13.40 2.00
CA LYS A 70 -15.33 14.50 1.59
C LYS A 70 -14.55 15.10 2.75
N THR A 71 -15.15 15.25 3.93
CA THR A 71 -14.47 15.81 5.13
C THR A 71 -13.37 14.90 5.62
N VAL A 72 -13.71 13.64 5.91
CA VAL A 72 -12.75 12.65 6.35
C VAL A 72 -11.72 12.39 5.25
N GLY A 73 -12.14 12.48 3.98
CA GLY A 73 -11.26 12.31 2.82
C GLY A 73 -10.11 13.30 2.77
N LEU A 74 -10.23 14.48 3.39
CA LEU A 74 -9.11 15.44 3.48
C LEU A 74 -7.95 14.94 4.33
N SER A 75 -8.19 13.99 5.24
CA SER A 75 -7.11 13.36 6.01
C SER A 75 -6.10 12.62 5.12
N ILE A 76 -6.43 12.37 3.84
CA ILE A 76 -5.48 11.88 2.83
C ILE A 76 -4.24 12.76 2.72
N LEU A 77 -4.37 14.08 2.88
CA LEU A 77 -3.26 15.02 2.76
C LEU A 77 -2.22 14.79 3.86
N LEU A 78 -2.59 14.12 4.95
CA LEU A 78 -1.66 13.69 5.98
C LEU A 78 -1.30 12.22 5.81
N PHE A 79 -2.30 11.32 5.83
CA PHE A 79 -2.06 9.88 5.91
C PHE A 79 -1.47 9.28 4.62
N GLY A 80 -1.79 9.82 3.44
CA GLY A 80 -1.21 9.37 2.18
C GLY A 80 0.30 9.64 2.12
N PRO A 81 0.73 10.91 2.24
CA PRO A 81 2.16 11.27 2.30
C PRO A 81 2.91 10.58 3.43
N LEU A 82 2.31 10.47 4.63
CA LEU A 82 2.94 9.82 5.77
C LEU A 82 3.17 8.32 5.53
N LEU A 83 2.22 7.64 4.89
CA LEU A 83 2.34 6.23 4.53
C LEU A 83 3.45 5.99 3.51
N VAL A 84 3.50 6.79 2.44
CA VAL A 84 4.54 6.65 1.41
C VAL A 84 5.92 7.03 1.96
N ALA A 85 6.00 8.03 2.83
CA ALA A 85 7.23 8.38 3.51
C ALA A 85 7.71 7.27 4.45
N SER A 86 6.81 6.61 5.18
CA SER A 86 7.18 5.50 6.07
C SER A 86 7.68 4.28 5.29
N THR A 87 7.09 3.96 4.14
CA THR A 87 7.59 2.88 3.26
C THR A 87 8.92 3.24 2.60
N ALA A 88 9.10 4.50 2.19
CA ALA A 88 10.38 4.98 1.64
C ALA A 88 11.51 4.88 2.66
N LEU A 89 11.24 5.30 3.90
CA LEU A 89 12.15 5.17 5.03
C LEU A 89 12.55 3.71 5.28
N MET A 90 11.57 2.81 5.32
CA MET A 90 11.81 1.36 5.47
C MET A 90 12.65 0.79 4.32
N SER A 91 12.44 1.26 3.09
CA SER A 91 13.22 0.84 1.92
C SER A 91 14.70 1.19 2.08
N VAL A 92 15.00 2.44 2.47
CA VAL A 92 16.38 2.88 2.72
C VAL A 92 17.00 2.16 3.92
N HIS A 93 16.23 2.01 5.00
CA HIS A 93 16.70 1.34 6.22
C HIS A 93 17.05 -0.14 5.95
N SER A 94 16.19 -0.85 5.22
CA SER A 94 16.41 -2.24 4.83
C SER A 94 17.62 -2.39 3.90
N ALA A 95 17.74 -1.54 2.89
CA ALA A 95 18.88 -1.51 1.98
C ALA A 95 20.20 -1.23 2.71
N ARG A 96 20.21 -0.29 3.65
CA ARG A 96 21.38 0.02 4.48
C ARG A 96 21.81 -1.17 5.33
N LYS A 97 20.86 -1.91 5.91
CA LYS A 97 21.16 -3.15 6.64
C LYS A 97 21.77 -4.21 5.73
N GLY A 98 21.22 -4.38 4.52
CA GLY A 98 21.77 -5.28 3.49
C GLY A 98 23.19 -4.89 3.05
N MET A 99 23.45 -3.59 2.90
CA MET A 99 24.77 -3.05 2.59
C MET A 99 25.79 -3.30 3.71
N ILE A 100 25.43 -3.05 4.98
CA ILE A 100 26.34 -3.23 6.13
C ILE A 100 26.66 -4.70 6.38
N SER A 101 25.69 -5.60 6.18
CA SER A 101 25.88 -7.05 6.35
C SER A 101 26.64 -7.70 5.20
N GLY A 102 26.64 -7.07 4.02
CA GLY A 102 27.21 -7.64 2.79
C GLY A 102 26.32 -8.69 2.11
N GLU A 103 25.16 -9.02 2.69
CA GLU A 103 24.23 -10.02 2.18
C GLU A 103 23.23 -9.46 1.15
N GLY A 104 23.18 -8.13 1.00
CA GLY A 104 22.19 -7.45 0.18
C GLY A 104 20.80 -7.40 0.83
N ASP A 105 19.82 -6.83 0.12
CA ASP A 105 18.42 -6.83 0.56
C ASP A 105 17.55 -7.62 -0.43
N ALA A 106 17.14 -8.83 -0.02
CA ALA A 106 16.32 -9.72 -0.83
C ALA A 106 14.93 -9.17 -1.18
N LEU A 107 14.47 -8.14 -0.46
CA LEU A 107 13.20 -7.46 -0.70
C LEU A 107 13.38 -6.05 -1.26
N LEU A 108 14.60 -5.66 -1.67
CA LEU A 108 14.92 -4.30 -2.10
C LEU A 108 13.96 -3.80 -3.19
N VAL A 109 13.81 -4.58 -4.27
CA VAL A 109 12.97 -4.20 -5.41
C VAL A 109 11.52 -4.06 -4.96
N GLN A 110 11.02 -4.99 -4.15
CA GLN A 110 9.65 -4.95 -3.65
C GLN A 110 9.40 -3.76 -2.72
N ASN A 111 10.39 -3.37 -1.91
CA ASN A 111 10.31 -2.21 -1.02
C ASN A 111 10.31 -0.89 -1.80
N VAL A 112 11.28 -0.72 -2.70
CA VAL A 112 11.45 0.50 -3.50
C VAL A 112 10.31 0.67 -4.50
N MET A 113 10.05 -0.34 -5.33
CA MET A 113 8.97 -0.27 -6.32
C MET A 113 7.61 -0.22 -5.64
N GLY A 114 7.39 -1.02 -4.59
CA GLY A 114 6.14 -0.98 -3.82
C GLY A 114 5.85 0.40 -3.24
N THR A 115 6.88 1.13 -2.80
CA THR A 115 6.75 2.53 -2.36
C THR A 115 6.31 3.46 -3.49
N LEU A 116 6.95 3.36 -4.66
CA LEU A 116 6.62 4.18 -5.83
C LEU A 116 5.21 3.89 -6.34
N GLU A 117 4.85 2.61 -6.43
CA GLU A 117 3.55 2.13 -6.87
C GLU A 117 2.43 2.56 -5.93
N LEU A 118 2.68 2.50 -4.61
CA LEU A 118 1.75 2.99 -3.60
C LEU A 118 1.48 4.49 -3.78
N GLY A 119 2.54 5.30 -3.91
CA GLY A 119 2.40 6.73 -4.18
C GLY A 119 1.65 7.02 -5.48
N PHE A 120 1.96 6.26 -6.55
CA PHE A 120 1.28 6.34 -7.83
C PHE A 120 -0.22 6.04 -7.71
N LEU A 121 -0.62 4.93 -7.06
CA LEU A 121 -2.02 4.55 -6.90
C LEU A 121 -2.81 5.60 -6.11
N ILE A 122 -2.22 6.11 -5.02
CA ILE A 122 -2.83 7.17 -4.21
C ILE A 122 -3.03 8.43 -5.06
N LEU A 123 -1.98 8.89 -5.75
CA LEU A 123 -2.05 10.09 -6.59
C LEU A 123 -3.09 9.92 -7.70
N MET A 124 -3.07 8.81 -8.43
CA MET A 124 -4.01 8.54 -9.51
C MET A 124 -5.46 8.45 -9.05
N GLY A 125 -5.69 7.94 -7.83
CA GLY A 125 -7.00 8.03 -7.18
C GLY A 125 -7.50 9.48 -7.14
N PHE A 126 -6.66 10.44 -6.76
CA PHE A 126 -7.06 11.85 -6.63
C PHE A 126 -7.07 12.63 -7.95
N VAL A 127 -6.17 12.30 -8.89
CA VAL A 127 -6.21 12.83 -10.26
C VAL A 127 -7.56 12.48 -10.91
N LEU A 128 -8.03 11.25 -10.71
CA LEU A 128 -9.29 10.75 -11.29
C LEU A 128 -10.49 10.86 -10.34
N ARG A 129 -10.43 11.71 -9.31
CA ARG A 129 -11.48 11.83 -8.26
C ARG A 129 -12.89 12.12 -8.80
N LYS A 130 -12.99 12.82 -9.94
CA LYS A 130 -14.29 13.12 -10.59
C LYS A 130 -14.97 11.85 -11.10
N ARG A 131 -14.21 10.80 -11.41
CA ARG A 131 -14.70 9.46 -11.81
C ARG A 131 -14.75 8.56 -10.58
N ARG A 132 -15.79 8.73 -9.75
CA ARG A 132 -15.93 8.12 -8.39
C ARG A 132 -15.59 6.62 -8.35
N ALA A 133 -16.06 5.84 -9.31
CA ALA A 133 -15.78 4.40 -9.37
C ALA A 133 -14.29 4.09 -9.59
N ILE A 134 -13.62 4.84 -10.47
CA ILE A 134 -12.19 4.69 -10.76
C ILE A 134 -11.35 5.20 -9.59
N HIS A 135 -11.73 6.33 -8.99
CA HIS A 135 -11.13 6.85 -7.76
C HIS A 135 -11.10 5.80 -6.65
N GLY A 136 -12.27 5.20 -6.36
CA GLY A 136 -12.38 4.14 -5.36
C GLY A 136 -11.54 2.92 -5.73
N ALA A 137 -11.52 2.52 -7.00
CA ALA A 137 -10.74 1.38 -7.47
C ALA A 137 -9.23 1.60 -7.28
N PHE A 138 -8.68 2.78 -7.58
CA PHE A 138 -7.27 3.10 -7.33
C PHE A 138 -6.90 3.02 -5.85
N LEU A 139 -7.74 3.58 -4.97
CA LEU A 139 -7.50 3.51 -3.53
C LEU A 139 -7.62 2.07 -3.01
N LEU A 140 -8.60 1.28 -3.49
CA LEU A 140 -8.73 -0.14 -3.18
C LEU A 140 -7.53 -0.97 -3.68
N SER A 141 -6.89 -0.55 -4.77
CA SER A 141 -5.69 -1.22 -5.30
C SER A 141 -4.51 -1.15 -4.33
N THR A 142 -4.44 -0.12 -3.49
CA THR A 142 -3.42 -0.04 -2.42
C THR A 142 -3.58 -1.19 -1.41
N THR A 143 -4.81 -1.60 -1.12
CA THR A 143 -5.10 -2.77 -0.28
C THR A 143 -4.54 -4.05 -0.89
N LEU A 144 -4.54 -4.17 -2.21
CA LEU A 144 -3.99 -5.35 -2.90
C LEU A 144 -2.46 -5.41 -2.82
N LEU A 145 -1.77 -4.26 -2.85
CA LEU A 145 -0.33 -4.21 -2.58
C LEU A 145 0.00 -4.70 -1.17
N PHE A 146 -0.73 -4.21 -0.16
CA PHE A 146 -0.57 -4.68 1.23
C PHE A 146 -0.92 -6.16 1.38
N MET A 147 -1.92 -6.65 0.64
CA MET A 147 -2.27 -8.06 0.66
C MET A 147 -1.11 -8.95 0.20
N GLY A 148 -0.39 -8.55 -0.86
CA GLY A 148 0.74 -9.34 -1.38
C GLY A 148 1.80 -9.61 -0.33
N ILE A 149 2.25 -8.55 0.35
CA ILE A 149 3.26 -8.66 1.41
C ILE A 149 2.70 -9.35 2.68
N ALA A 150 1.43 -9.10 3.02
CA ALA A 150 0.79 -9.73 4.18
C ALA A 150 0.61 -11.25 3.99
N ILE A 151 0.18 -11.69 2.80
CA ILE A 151 0.08 -13.12 2.46
C ILE A 151 1.47 -13.74 2.52
N PHE A 152 2.46 -13.11 1.89
CA PHE A 152 3.84 -13.60 1.88
C PHE A 152 4.35 -13.90 3.31
N PHE A 153 4.27 -12.94 4.23
CA PHE A 153 4.71 -13.16 5.61
C PHE A 153 3.79 -14.11 6.39
N THR A 154 2.49 -14.13 6.10
CA THR A 154 1.56 -15.09 6.72
C THR A 154 1.93 -16.53 6.37
N LEU A 155 2.25 -16.80 5.10
CA LEU A 155 2.66 -18.12 4.63
C LEU A 155 3.95 -18.55 5.35
N LEU A 156 4.98 -17.70 5.37
CA LEU A 156 6.24 -17.98 6.04
C LEU A 156 6.07 -18.21 7.55
N ALA A 157 5.16 -17.49 8.20
CA ALA A 157 4.97 -17.59 9.64
C ALA A 157 4.21 -18.85 10.07
N TRP A 158 3.16 -19.22 9.33
CA TRP A 158 2.12 -20.14 9.81
C TRP A 158 1.96 -21.41 8.99
N VAL A 159 2.40 -21.45 7.73
CA VAL A 159 2.17 -22.60 6.84
C VAL A 159 3.44 -23.44 6.76
N PRO A 160 3.46 -24.68 7.29
CA PRO A 160 4.69 -25.49 7.39
C PRO A 160 5.46 -25.65 6.07
N GLN A 161 4.75 -25.77 4.95
CA GLN A 161 5.32 -25.92 3.61
C GLN A 161 6.14 -24.70 3.15
N PHE A 162 5.93 -23.54 3.78
CA PHE A 162 6.64 -22.29 3.46
C PHE A 162 7.63 -21.87 4.54
N LYS A 163 7.67 -22.52 5.71
CA LYS A 163 8.61 -22.17 6.78
C LYS A 163 10.05 -22.38 6.32
N ILE A 164 10.91 -21.42 6.61
CA ILE A 164 12.35 -21.49 6.38
C ILE A 164 12.99 -21.91 7.70
N GLU A 165 13.58 -23.10 7.72
CA GLU A 165 14.20 -23.73 8.90
C GLU A 165 15.73 -23.81 8.76
N GLY A 166 16.24 -23.64 7.53
CA GLY A 166 17.65 -23.69 7.18
C GLY A 166 17.90 -23.35 5.71
N PRO A 167 19.17 -23.38 5.26
CA PRO A 167 19.53 -23.08 3.87
C PRO A 167 18.85 -24.00 2.84
N GLU A 168 18.63 -25.27 3.18
CA GLU A 168 17.96 -26.26 2.34
C GLU A 168 16.47 -25.95 2.09
N THR A 169 15.86 -25.13 2.95
CA THR A 169 14.47 -24.69 2.84
C THR A 169 14.33 -23.25 2.34
N PHE A 170 15.44 -22.57 1.99
CA PHE A 170 15.44 -21.17 1.56
C PHE A 170 14.62 -20.92 0.27
N TYR A 171 14.55 -21.91 -0.64
CA TYR A 171 13.73 -21.80 -1.86
C TYR A 171 12.24 -21.49 -1.56
N ARG A 172 11.75 -21.85 -0.37
CA ARG A 172 10.37 -21.60 0.07
C ARG A 172 10.06 -20.10 0.17
N PHE A 173 11.08 -19.25 0.34
CA PHE A 173 10.94 -17.79 0.26
C PHE A 173 10.38 -17.38 -1.10
N GLY A 174 11.03 -17.81 -2.19
CA GLY A 174 10.58 -17.53 -3.55
C GLY A 174 9.21 -18.14 -3.83
N THR A 175 8.96 -19.38 -3.37
CA THR A 175 7.65 -20.03 -3.53
C THR A 175 6.52 -19.28 -2.80
N ALA A 176 6.77 -18.78 -1.59
CA ALA A 176 5.80 -17.96 -0.85
C ALA A 176 5.50 -16.65 -1.59
N ALA A 177 6.54 -15.99 -2.11
CA ALA A 177 6.40 -14.74 -2.86
C ALA A 177 5.55 -14.94 -4.13
N LEU A 178 5.86 -15.98 -4.93
CA LEU A 178 5.10 -16.32 -6.12
C LEU A 178 3.64 -16.71 -5.80
N THR A 179 3.43 -17.40 -4.69
CA THR A 179 2.07 -17.76 -4.23
C THR A 179 1.26 -16.51 -3.89
N GLY A 180 1.84 -15.57 -3.11
CA GLY A 180 1.20 -14.30 -2.78
C GLY A 180 0.88 -13.46 -4.02
N LEU A 181 1.83 -13.36 -4.95
CA LEU A 181 1.64 -12.70 -6.25
C LEU A 181 0.48 -13.31 -7.04
N ALA A 182 0.44 -14.64 -7.18
CA ALA A 182 -0.60 -15.34 -7.92
C ALA A 182 -2.00 -15.05 -7.33
N ILE A 183 -2.13 -15.10 -6.00
CA ILE A 183 -3.39 -14.80 -5.32
C ILE A 183 -3.83 -13.35 -5.58
N CYS A 184 -2.92 -12.37 -5.44
CA CYS A 184 -3.20 -10.97 -5.72
C CYS A 184 -3.63 -10.74 -7.18
N LEU A 185 -2.94 -11.39 -8.13
CA LEU A 185 -3.26 -11.29 -9.55
C LEU A 185 -4.65 -11.87 -9.85
N VAL A 186 -4.98 -13.04 -9.29
CA VAL A 186 -6.32 -13.65 -9.43
C VAL A 186 -7.39 -12.70 -8.89
N ILE A 187 -7.19 -12.11 -7.72
CA ILE A 187 -8.14 -11.14 -7.15
C ILE A 187 -8.27 -9.90 -8.04
N GLY A 188 -7.16 -9.37 -8.57
CA GLY A 188 -7.16 -8.28 -9.54
C GLY A 188 -7.97 -8.62 -10.81
N ILE A 189 -7.76 -9.81 -11.38
CA ILE A 189 -8.50 -10.31 -12.54
C ILE A 189 -10.00 -10.44 -12.21
N MET A 190 -10.36 -11.00 -11.05
CA MET A 190 -11.76 -11.12 -10.63
C MET A 190 -12.45 -9.77 -10.56
N TYR A 191 -11.81 -8.75 -9.98
CA TYR A 191 -12.33 -7.38 -9.93
C TYR A 191 -12.50 -6.77 -11.33
N CYS A 192 -11.52 -6.97 -12.21
CA CYS A 192 -11.58 -6.48 -13.59
C CYS A 192 -12.68 -7.17 -14.40
N VAL A 193 -12.82 -8.50 -14.30
CA VAL A 193 -13.87 -9.26 -15.00
C VAL A 193 -15.26 -8.87 -14.48
N LYS A 194 -15.43 -8.75 -13.16
CA LYS A 194 -16.69 -8.32 -12.54
C LYS A 194 -17.12 -6.92 -13.01
N ASN A 195 -16.16 -6.02 -13.24
CA ASN A 195 -16.43 -4.66 -13.67
C ASN A 195 -15.39 -4.17 -14.68
N ARG A 196 -15.51 -4.58 -15.94
CA ARG A 196 -14.51 -4.30 -16.98
C ARG A 196 -14.23 -2.81 -17.18
N ARG A 197 -15.21 -1.94 -16.95
CA ARG A 197 -15.07 -0.49 -17.15
C ARG A 197 -14.26 0.19 -16.03
N PHE A 198 -14.34 -0.32 -14.80
CA PHE A 198 -13.81 0.38 -13.62
C PHE A 198 -12.88 -0.46 -12.74
N GLY A 199 -12.77 -1.77 -12.98
CA GLY A 199 -11.99 -2.70 -12.18
C GLY A 199 -10.53 -2.86 -12.63
N TRP A 200 -10.15 -2.29 -13.78
CA TRP A 200 -8.76 -2.33 -14.27
C TRP A 200 -7.73 -1.73 -13.30
N PRO A 201 -8.00 -0.71 -12.46
CA PRO A 201 -7.00 -0.23 -11.50
C PRO A 201 -6.63 -1.30 -10.48
N VAL A 202 -7.59 -2.14 -10.06
CA VAL A 202 -7.34 -3.24 -9.12
C VAL A 202 -6.48 -4.31 -9.76
N LEU A 203 -6.72 -4.62 -11.05
CA LEU A 203 -5.83 -5.49 -11.83
C LEU A 203 -4.43 -4.88 -11.96
N LEU A 204 -4.32 -3.57 -12.21
CA LEU A 204 -3.04 -2.87 -12.26
C LEU A 204 -2.28 -3.03 -10.94
N GLY A 205 -2.94 -2.81 -9.79
CA GLY A 205 -2.36 -3.04 -8.47
C GLY A 205 -1.87 -4.46 -8.26
N GLY A 206 -2.59 -5.48 -8.76
CA GLY A 206 -2.14 -6.87 -8.69
C GLY A 206 -0.97 -7.16 -9.63
N SER A 207 -0.95 -6.53 -10.80
CA SER A 207 0.11 -6.70 -11.80
C SER A 207 1.44 -6.07 -11.40
N PHE A 208 1.43 -5.06 -10.53
CA PHE A 208 2.65 -4.45 -9.98
C PHE A 208 3.56 -5.48 -9.30
N LEU A 209 3.00 -6.44 -8.56
CA LEU A 209 3.79 -7.53 -7.96
C LEU A 209 4.51 -8.38 -9.02
N LEU A 210 3.87 -8.62 -10.16
CA LEU A 210 4.49 -9.33 -11.29
C LEU A 210 5.57 -8.50 -11.97
N ILE A 211 5.31 -7.21 -12.17
CA ILE A 211 6.27 -6.27 -12.75
C ILE A 211 7.51 -6.19 -11.86
N ASN A 212 7.34 -6.11 -10.54
CA ASN A 212 8.44 -6.07 -9.58
C ASN A 212 9.27 -7.36 -9.60
N GLN A 213 8.61 -8.51 -9.71
CA GLN A 213 9.30 -9.79 -9.85
C GLN A 213 10.13 -9.85 -11.14
N LEU A 214 9.60 -9.33 -12.25
CA LEU A 214 10.31 -9.24 -13.51
C LEU A 214 11.51 -8.29 -13.42
N ILE A 215 11.32 -7.09 -12.84
CA ILE A 215 12.40 -6.13 -12.59
C ILE A 215 13.49 -6.76 -11.74
N ASN A 216 13.13 -7.46 -10.66
CA ASN A 216 14.08 -8.14 -9.80
C ASN A 216 14.87 -9.21 -10.56
N ALA A 217 14.21 -10.03 -11.37
CA ALA A 217 14.87 -11.04 -12.20
C ALA A 217 15.86 -10.40 -13.20
N LEU A 218 15.48 -9.29 -13.84
CA LEU A 218 16.37 -8.55 -14.74
C LEU A 218 17.57 -7.97 -14.00
N LEU A 219 17.37 -7.36 -12.83
CA LEU A 219 18.46 -6.81 -12.03
C LEU A 219 19.42 -7.91 -11.55
N ILE A 220 18.93 -9.10 -11.20
CA ILE A 220 19.79 -10.25 -10.89
C ILE A 220 20.58 -10.69 -12.13
N TYR A 221 19.91 -10.81 -13.28
CA TYR A 221 20.55 -11.22 -14.54
C TYR A 221 21.70 -10.29 -14.96
N PHE A 222 21.56 -8.99 -14.71
CA PHE A 222 22.58 -7.97 -15.03
C PHE A 222 23.53 -7.64 -13.85
N ASP A 223 23.47 -8.39 -12.74
CA ASP A 223 24.26 -8.14 -11.53
C ASP A 223 24.11 -6.71 -10.94
N LEU A 224 22.89 -6.16 -11.03
CA LEU A 224 22.56 -4.80 -10.61
C LEU A 224 21.91 -4.71 -9.21
N ILE A 225 21.62 -5.83 -8.55
CA ILE A 225 21.02 -5.82 -7.20
C ILE A 225 21.97 -5.21 -6.18
N LYS A 226 23.26 -5.57 -6.21
CA LYS A 226 24.26 -5.02 -5.30
C LYS A 226 24.44 -3.51 -5.45
N PRO A 227 24.74 -2.96 -6.65
CA PRO A 227 24.88 -1.51 -6.81
C PRO A 227 23.58 -0.76 -6.50
N LEU A 228 22.41 -1.35 -6.76
CA LEU A 228 21.14 -0.76 -6.35
C LEU A 228 21.00 -0.73 -4.82
N THR A 229 21.39 -1.80 -4.13
CA THR A 229 21.38 -1.87 -2.64
C THR A 229 22.29 -0.81 -2.05
N GLU A 230 23.50 -0.66 -2.60
CA GLU A 230 24.48 0.34 -2.17
C GLU A 230 23.95 1.76 -2.41
N PHE A 231 23.40 2.02 -3.61
CA PHE A 231 22.79 3.31 -3.93
C PHE A 231 21.67 3.67 -2.96
N VAL A 232 20.69 2.78 -2.78
CA VAL A 232 19.54 3.02 -1.90
C VAL A 232 19.98 3.10 -0.42
N GLY A 233 20.88 2.23 0.01
CA GLY A 233 21.40 2.20 1.39
C GLY A 233 22.28 3.40 1.75
N SER A 234 22.89 4.06 0.76
CA SER A 234 23.66 5.30 0.93
C SER A 234 22.78 6.54 1.17
N LEU A 235 21.48 6.47 0.85
CA LEU A 235 20.57 7.60 1.04
C LEU A 235 20.41 7.92 2.53
N ASN A 236 20.17 9.20 2.83
CA ASN A 236 19.81 9.61 4.18
C ASN A 236 18.35 9.26 4.47
N GLU A 237 18.11 8.42 5.47
CA GLU A 237 16.79 7.96 5.89
C GLU A 237 15.81 9.10 6.18
N THR A 238 16.22 10.08 7.00
CA THR A 238 15.39 11.24 7.37
C THR A 238 15.07 12.12 6.17
N ALA A 239 16.08 12.43 5.34
CA ALA A 239 15.87 13.22 4.13
C ALA A 239 14.94 12.50 3.15
N THR A 240 15.07 11.18 3.00
CA THR A 240 14.19 10.36 2.15
C THR A 240 12.75 10.41 2.65
N PHE A 241 12.53 10.29 3.95
CA PHE A 241 11.21 10.43 4.56
C PHE A 241 10.60 11.81 4.28
N VAL A 242 11.33 12.89 4.59
CA VAL A 242 10.86 14.28 4.41
C VAL A 242 10.59 14.58 2.93
N ALA A 243 11.49 14.19 2.03
CA ALA A 243 11.34 14.40 0.60
C ALA A 243 10.13 13.64 0.04
N SER A 244 9.97 12.35 0.38
CA SER A 244 8.85 11.54 -0.08
C SER A 244 7.51 12.07 0.42
N PHE A 245 7.46 12.51 1.69
CA PHE A 245 6.30 13.17 2.28
C PHE A 245 5.97 14.45 1.51
N GLY A 246 6.95 15.36 1.36
CA GLY A 246 6.78 16.65 0.70
C GLY A 246 6.33 16.50 -0.75
N VAL A 247 6.96 15.61 -1.52
CA VAL A 247 6.63 15.35 -2.92
C VAL A 247 5.18 14.89 -3.06
N LEU A 248 4.75 13.85 -2.32
CA LEU A 248 3.37 13.37 -2.46
C LEU A 248 2.34 14.38 -1.96
N LEU A 249 2.64 15.11 -0.87
CA LEU A 249 1.77 16.17 -0.37
C LEU A 249 1.55 17.26 -1.42
N ILE A 250 2.63 17.77 -2.03
CA ILE A 250 2.57 18.79 -3.07
C ILE A 250 1.78 18.29 -4.29
N LEU A 251 2.02 17.05 -4.72
CA LEU A 251 1.30 16.45 -5.84
C LEU A 251 -0.20 16.31 -5.53
N LEU A 252 -0.58 15.87 -4.32
CA LEU A 252 -1.98 15.77 -3.91
C LEU A 252 -2.67 17.14 -3.84
N ILE A 253 -2.01 18.15 -3.27
CA ILE A 253 -2.53 19.53 -3.25
C ILE A 253 -2.74 20.04 -4.67
N SER A 254 -1.78 19.78 -5.57
CA SER A 254 -1.83 20.16 -7.00
C SER A 254 -3.02 19.55 -7.75
N THR A 255 -3.59 18.43 -7.28
CA THR A 255 -4.84 17.91 -7.86
C THR A 255 -6.04 18.84 -7.63
N GLY A 256 -5.91 19.84 -6.75
CA GLY A 256 -6.99 20.76 -6.40
C GLY A 256 -7.98 20.21 -5.38
N VAL A 257 -7.59 19.22 -4.57
CA VAL A 257 -8.46 18.58 -3.57
C VAL A 257 -9.04 19.57 -2.55
N LEU A 258 -8.35 20.69 -2.32
CA LEU A 258 -8.81 21.78 -1.45
C LEU A 258 -9.83 22.73 -2.11
N LYS A 259 -9.82 22.88 -3.44
CA LYS A 259 -10.64 23.89 -4.15
C LYS A 259 -12.12 23.56 -4.19
N ASP A 260 -12.48 22.27 -4.20
CA ASP A 260 -13.87 21.80 -4.37
C ASP A 260 -14.80 22.13 -3.16
N ARG A 261 -14.29 22.77 -2.09
CA ARG A 261 -15.07 23.12 -0.90
C ARG A 261 -15.58 24.56 -0.84
N GLN A 262 -14.92 25.50 -1.52
CA GLN A 262 -15.29 26.91 -1.41
C GLN A 262 -16.68 27.24 -2.00
N VAL A 263 -17.25 26.33 -2.80
CA VAL A 263 -18.55 26.52 -3.46
C VAL A 263 -19.74 26.08 -2.59
N ALA A 264 -19.52 25.42 -1.45
CA ALA A 264 -20.58 24.75 -0.69
C ALA A 264 -21.19 25.54 0.47
N TYR A 265 -20.72 26.75 0.77
CA TYR A 265 -21.40 27.62 1.73
C TYR A 265 -22.48 28.43 1.00
N PRO A 266 -23.77 28.24 1.32
CA PRO A 266 -24.81 29.12 0.82
C PRO A 266 -24.45 30.54 1.26
N GLN A 267 -24.37 31.46 0.31
CA GLN A 267 -24.35 32.88 0.65
C GLN A 267 -25.58 33.13 1.55
N PRO A 268 -25.41 33.73 2.74
CA PRO A 268 -26.55 34.08 3.56
C PRO A 268 -27.47 34.94 2.68
N LYS A 269 -28.75 34.53 2.56
CA LYS A 269 -29.75 35.36 1.90
C LYS A 269 -29.68 36.72 2.58
N THR A 270 -29.20 37.73 1.87
CA THR A 270 -29.33 39.11 2.30
C THR A 270 -30.82 39.34 2.51
N ALA A 271 -31.19 39.60 3.76
CA ALA A 271 -32.56 39.98 4.08
C ALA A 271 -32.81 41.30 3.34
N GLU A 272 -33.57 41.24 2.25
CA GLU A 272 -34.12 42.42 1.62
C GLU A 272 -35.08 43.05 2.62
N SER A 273 -34.68 44.22 3.12
CA SER A 273 -35.45 45.14 3.97
C SER A 273 -36.45 45.93 3.15
#